data_AF-A0A060WDH1-F1
#
_entry.id   AF-A0A060WDH1-F1
#
_cell.length_a   1.000
_cell.length_b   1.000
_cell.length_c   1.000
_cell.angle_alpha   90.00
_cell.angle_beta   90.00
_cell.angle_gamma   90.00
#
_symmetry.space_group_name_H-M   'P 1'
#
loop_
_entity.id
_entity.type
_entity.pdbx_description
1 polymer ?
#
loop_
_entity_poly.entity_id
_entity_poly.type
_entity_poly.pdbx_seq_one_letter_code
_entity_poly.pdbx_strand_id
1 'polypeptide(L)'
;MNEEEDFLQKIRLGFEELCRALNMDVEASNEAWRSYESIRKKYTLEGSDLHWLACAIYVACRTPVPTVDKGTAEGNYVSLTRILHCSEQSLIEFFNKIKKWQDMASLPQDFRQSTEKLERNFTVSAVIFKKYVPIFKAIFKAPSDEPPRVHRSRKQRRHPCTVAEVFNFCWILFVHAKGNFPMISDDLVNSYHLLLCALDLVFSNALLCNTRKELLNPNFKGLPEDFSSKDYKPTAGPYCFIEQLCELHDGLVLEAKGVKEHFWKPFISRLFHKKILKGKEESLTGFLDPVNFGDSSVSIGRVYEEHVLATGGLDDRIFLGEGTPGPCLCEGEENQDASAYRLYNSQTVRHTHTHIRYLFLKRMCMPVSTAMQSVGRLHSLLTGLKRGPSRRLTDLLRSCARDPSEVISTRLKDMCQLFCQHYEGNWEENAGLGKDIAVYFCLAEALYYKTLEAVIDQEKKRLGNLDLSGILEQDVFQRSLMACCLEIVIFSYRPPGDFPRIIHIFQLPAYHFYKVHTCTYICICTLYFILFHLYLTR
;
A
#
# COMPACT_ATOMS: atom_id res chain seq x y z
N MET A 1 29.32 36.24 21.02
CA MET A 1 27.92 36.29 21.47
C MET A 1 26.98 36.75 20.35
N ASN A 2 27.24 37.86 19.65
CA ASN A 2 26.35 38.32 18.56
C ASN A 2 26.07 37.31 17.44
N GLU A 3 27.08 36.58 16.94
CA GLU A 3 26.88 35.71 15.75
C GLU A 3 25.96 34.52 16.01
N GLU A 4 25.98 33.94 17.21
CA GLU A 4 25.12 32.80 17.56
C GLU A 4 23.67 33.24 17.79
N GLU A 5 23.50 34.43 18.36
CA GLU A 5 22.20 35.07 18.59
C GLU A 5 21.57 35.52 17.27
N ASP A 6 22.36 36.13 16.37
CA ASP A 6 21.95 36.48 15.01
C ASP A 6 21.57 35.25 14.18
N PHE A 7 22.33 34.15 14.33
CA PHE A 7 22.02 32.89 13.66
C PHE A 7 20.70 32.27 14.16
N LEU A 8 20.48 32.23 15.47
CA LEU A 8 19.23 31.74 16.05
C LEU A 8 18.04 32.61 15.63
N GLN A 9 18.23 33.94 15.59
CA GLN A 9 17.20 34.87 15.13
C GLN A 9 16.82 34.60 13.67
N LYS A 10 17.80 34.30 12.80
CA LYS A 10 17.54 33.94 11.41
C LYS A 10 16.74 32.63 11.29
N ILE A 11 17.07 31.62 12.10
CA ILE A 11 16.29 30.36 12.14
C ILE A 11 14.86 30.63 12.62
N ARG A 12 14.69 31.46 13.64
CA ARG A 12 13.38 31.83 14.19
C ARG A 12 12.51 32.54 13.16
N LEU A 13 13.08 33.46 12.39
CA LEU A 13 12.37 34.13 11.30
C LEU A 13 11.90 33.14 10.22
N GLY A 14 12.78 32.24 9.78
CA GLY A 14 12.41 31.19 8.81
C GLY A 14 11.32 30.24 9.33
N PHE A 15 11.36 29.92 10.64
CA PHE A 15 10.30 29.15 11.30
C PHE A 15 8.95 29.89 11.29
N GLU A 16 8.95 31.17 11.61
CA GLU A 16 7.72 31.99 11.63
C GLU A 16 7.11 32.14 10.24
N GLU A 17 7.95 32.26 9.19
CA GLU A 17 7.50 32.24 7.80
C GLU A 17 6.88 30.89 7.42
N LEU A 18 7.50 29.78 7.82
CA LEU A 18 6.97 28.42 7.59
C LEU A 18 5.62 28.23 8.30
N CYS A 19 5.50 28.62 9.57
CA CYS A 19 4.25 28.55 10.31
C CYS A 19 3.14 29.40 9.66
N ARG A 20 3.48 30.58 9.14
CA ARG A 20 2.54 31.44 8.40
C ARG A 20 2.09 30.80 7.09
N ALA A 21 2.99 30.21 6.32
CA ALA A 21 2.65 29.53 5.07
C ALA A 21 1.74 28.29 5.27
N LEU A 22 1.88 27.64 6.43
CA LEU A 22 1.09 26.47 6.80
C LEU A 22 -0.23 26.83 7.50
N ASN A 23 -0.46 28.10 7.85
CA ASN A 23 -1.55 28.54 8.73
C ASN A 23 -1.57 27.77 10.06
N MET A 24 -0.40 27.64 10.69
CA MET A 24 -0.24 26.96 11.98
C MET A 24 -0.93 27.75 13.11
N ASP A 25 -1.61 27.03 13.99
CA ASP A 25 -2.09 27.57 15.25
C ASP A 25 -0.91 27.88 16.20
N VAL A 26 -1.19 28.77 17.15
CA VAL A 26 -0.17 29.30 18.06
C VAL A 26 0.34 28.21 19.01
N GLU A 27 -0.51 27.27 19.40
CA GLU A 27 -0.19 26.23 20.38
C GLU A 27 0.82 25.23 19.79
N ALA A 28 0.51 24.63 18.64
CA ALA A 28 1.40 23.71 17.95
C ALA A 28 2.67 24.39 17.42
N SER A 29 2.60 25.65 16.98
CA SER A 29 3.80 26.42 16.61
C SER A 29 4.74 26.60 17.80
N ASN A 30 4.21 26.93 18.98
CA ASN A 30 5.01 27.06 20.18
C ASN A 30 5.58 25.71 20.67
N GLU A 31 4.80 24.64 20.58
CA GLU A 31 5.26 23.28 20.90
C GLU A 31 6.41 22.84 19.99
N ALA A 32 6.25 23.00 18.67
CA ALA A 32 7.28 22.67 17.69
C ALA A 32 8.58 23.43 17.95
N TRP A 33 8.51 24.73 18.22
CA TRP A 33 9.70 25.53 18.50
C TRP A 33 10.40 25.11 19.79
N ARG A 34 9.65 24.92 20.89
CA ARG A 34 10.21 24.48 22.18
C ARG A 34 10.89 23.12 22.05
N SER A 35 10.29 22.20 21.29
CA SER A 35 10.85 20.89 21.00
C SER A 35 12.18 21.02 20.25
N TYR A 36 12.21 21.85 19.21
CA TYR A 36 13.44 22.12 18.45
C TYR A 36 14.56 22.75 19.28
N GLU A 37 14.26 23.78 20.09
CA GLU A 37 15.26 24.39 20.97
C GLU A 37 15.83 23.39 21.99
N SER A 38 14.97 22.55 22.56
CA SER A 38 15.36 21.51 23.51
C SER A 38 16.31 20.48 22.87
N ILE A 39 16.01 20.04 21.64
CA ILE A 39 16.82 19.06 20.92
C ILE A 39 18.13 19.67 20.45
N ARG A 40 18.11 20.89 19.88
CA ARG A 40 19.32 21.58 19.40
C ARG A 40 20.35 21.81 20.50
N LYS A 41 19.92 21.99 21.76
CA LYS A 41 20.82 22.10 22.93
C LYS A 41 21.52 20.79 23.28
N LYS A 42 20.93 19.64 22.92
CA LYS A 42 21.40 18.30 23.30
C LYS A 42 22.13 17.57 22.15
N TYR A 43 21.81 17.92 20.91
CA TYR A 43 22.28 17.20 19.72
C TYR A 43 22.76 18.18 18.64
N THR A 44 23.76 17.75 17.87
CA THR A 44 24.19 18.47 16.67
C THR A 44 23.28 18.12 15.50
N LEU A 45 22.58 19.13 14.98
CA LEU A 45 21.63 18.99 13.89
C LEU A 45 22.31 19.24 12.53
N GLU A 46 22.60 18.18 11.78
CA GLU A 46 23.25 18.30 10.46
C GLU A 46 22.26 18.71 9.35
N GLY A 47 22.72 19.59 8.44
CA GLY A 47 21.94 20.06 7.29
C GLY A 47 21.05 21.26 7.60
N SER A 48 19.95 21.42 6.86
CA SER A 48 19.02 22.55 7.01
C SER A 48 18.25 22.50 8.33
N ASP A 49 18.28 23.60 9.10
CA ASP A 49 17.45 23.81 10.29
C ASP A 49 15.96 23.85 9.96
N LEU A 50 15.58 24.41 8.80
CA LEU A 50 14.19 24.46 8.35
C LEU A 50 13.60 23.05 8.16
N HIS A 51 14.41 22.08 7.75
CA HIS A 51 14.01 20.68 7.61
C HIS A 51 13.82 19.98 8.96
N TRP A 52 14.60 20.34 9.98
CA TRP A 52 14.41 19.84 11.33
C TRP A 52 13.18 20.47 11.99
N LEU A 53 12.96 21.76 11.76
CA LEU A 53 11.74 22.46 12.17
C LEU A 53 10.50 21.87 11.48
N ALA A 54 10.58 21.47 10.22
CA ALA A 54 9.50 20.76 9.54
C ALA A 54 9.16 19.41 10.22
N CYS A 55 10.16 18.69 10.74
CA CYS A 55 9.93 17.49 11.56
C CYS A 55 9.25 17.84 12.88
N ALA A 56 9.68 18.92 13.55
CA ALA A 56 9.07 19.40 14.78
C ALA A 56 7.60 19.79 14.58
N ILE A 57 7.29 20.52 13.51
CA ILE A 57 5.92 20.89 13.13
C ILE A 57 5.09 19.64 12.86
N TYR A 58 5.61 18.69 12.08
CA TYR A 58 4.89 17.45 11.78
C TYR A 58 4.49 16.70 13.05
N VAL A 59 5.39 16.61 14.04
CA VAL A 59 5.10 15.97 15.33
C VAL A 59 4.04 16.75 16.10
N ALA A 60 4.19 18.07 16.25
CA ALA A 60 3.25 18.91 16.97
C ALA A 60 1.84 18.87 16.33
N CYS A 61 1.76 18.81 15.01
CA CYS A 61 0.51 18.67 14.26
C CYS A 61 -0.20 17.33 14.44
N ARG A 62 0.40 16.35 15.15
CA ARG A 62 -0.14 15.01 15.34
C ARG A 62 -0.30 14.63 16.80
N THR A 63 -0.03 15.57 17.71
CA THR A 63 -0.43 15.46 19.10
C THR A 63 -1.97 15.60 19.16
N PRO A 64 -2.71 14.77 19.93
CA PRO A 64 -4.17 14.85 20.00
C PRO A 64 -4.61 16.23 20.52
N VAL A 65 -5.59 16.84 19.86
CA VAL A 65 -6.17 18.14 20.26
C VAL A 65 -7.63 17.96 20.66
N PRO A 66 -8.11 18.55 21.77
CA PRO A 66 -9.52 18.52 22.14
C PRO A 66 -10.38 19.24 21.10
N THR A 67 -11.50 18.65 20.65
CA THR A 67 -12.45 19.30 19.74
C THR A 67 -13.65 19.89 20.49
N VAL A 68 -14.30 20.87 19.85
CA VAL A 68 -15.46 21.61 20.38
C VAL A 68 -16.65 20.68 20.70
N ASP A 69 -16.76 19.54 19.99
CA ASP A 69 -17.79 18.52 20.19
C ASP A 69 -17.27 17.29 20.96
N LYS A 70 -16.81 17.48 22.21
CA LYS A 70 -16.46 16.40 23.18
C LYS A 70 -15.74 15.17 22.56
N GLY A 71 -14.81 15.40 21.64
CA GLY A 71 -13.96 14.39 21.05
C GLY A 71 -12.50 14.85 21.07
N THR A 72 -11.58 13.93 20.81
CA THR A 72 -10.18 14.25 20.50
C THR A 72 -9.97 14.03 19.00
N ALA A 73 -9.58 15.07 18.27
CA ALA A 73 -9.11 14.91 16.89
C ALA A 73 -7.59 14.67 16.92
N GLU A 74 -7.12 13.74 16.10
CA GLU A 74 -5.68 13.57 15.88
C GLU A 74 -5.17 14.72 14.99
N GLY A 75 -4.77 15.82 15.62
CA GLY A 75 -3.92 16.84 15.00
C GLY A 75 -4.61 18.02 14.31
N ASN A 76 -3.78 18.96 13.82
CA ASN A 76 -4.21 20.27 13.27
C ASN A 76 -4.46 20.27 11.76
N TYR A 77 -4.79 19.11 11.16
CA TYR A 77 -5.12 18.95 9.73
C TYR A 77 -4.05 19.46 8.72
N VAL A 78 -2.81 19.70 9.15
CA VAL A 78 -1.74 20.13 8.25
C VAL A 78 -1.21 18.93 7.46
N SER A 79 -1.40 18.96 6.15
CA SER A 79 -0.91 17.93 5.23
C SER A 79 0.63 17.90 5.21
N LEU A 80 1.20 16.69 5.30
CA LEU A 80 2.65 16.49 5.14
C LEU A 80 3.14 17.02 3.80
N THR A 81 2.37 16.86 2.71
CA THR A 81 2.73 17.39 1.39
C THR A 81 2.94 18.91 1.42
N ARG A 82 2.13 19.65 2.18
CA ARG A 82 2.28 21.11 2.35
C ARG A 82 3.53 21.44 3.17
N ILE A 83 3.79 20.71 4.26
CA ILE A 83 5.01 20.89 5.07
C ILE A 83 6.26 20.74 4.20
N LEU A 84 6.31 19.69 3.39
CA LEU A 84 7.45 19.41 2.50
C LEU A 84 7.62 20.49 1.43
N HIS A 85 6.53 20.96 0.84
CA HIS A 85 6.56 22.03 -0.16
C HIS A 85 7.06 23.35 0.45
N CYS A 86 6.50 23.77 1.59
CA CYS A 86 6.88 25.03 2.24
C CYS A 86 8.28 25.02 2.87
N SER A 87 8.81 23.85 3.20
CA SER A 87 10.18 23.69 3.75
C SER A 87 11.22 23.34 2.68
N GLU A 88 10.82 23.25 1.41
CA GLU A 88 11.66 22.79 0.29
C GLU A 88 12.39 21.47 0.60
N GLN A 89 11.71 20.58 1.35
CA GLN A 89 12.28 19.31 1.80
C GLN A 89 11.77 18.18 0.93
N SER A 90 12.67 17.32 0.44
CA SER A 90 12.23 16.11 -0.25
C SER A 90 11.62 15.12 0.74
N LEU A 91 10.67 14.31 0.27
CA LEU A 91 10.02 13.29 1.10
C LEU A 91 11.03 12.28 1.69
N ILE A 92 12.10 11.96 0.95
CA ILE A 92 13.16 11.05 1.39
C ILE A 92 13.97 11.69 2.52
N GLU A 93 14.38 12.95 2.36
CA GLU A 93 15.07 13.69 3.43
C GLU A 93 14.22 13.82 4.68
N PHE A 94 12.91 14.01 4.51
CA PHE A 94 11.96 14.01 5.61
C PHE A 94 11.95 12.68 6.35
N PHE A 95 11.75 11.55 5.68
CA PHE A 95 11.74 10.24 6.35
C PHE A 95 13.07 9.92 7.04
N ASN A 96 14.20 10.35 6.46
CA ASN A 96 15.51 10.21 7.10
C ASN A 96 15.65 11.08 8.37
N LYS A 97 15.17 12.32 8.34
CA LYS A 97 15.25 13.24 9.48
C LYS A 97 14.23 12.93 10.57
N ILE A 98 12.99 12.59 10.20
CA ILE A 98 11.93 12.29 11.19
C ILE A 98 12.26 11.04 12.02
N LYS A 99 12.93 10.03 11.46
CA LYS A 99 13.41 8.86 12.22
C LYS A 99 14.43 9.28 13.30
N LYS A 100 15.42 10.09 12.93
CA LYS A 100 16.38 10.67 13.89
C LYS A 100 15.68 11.55 14.91
N TRP A 101 14.69 12.33 14.48
CA TRP A 101 13.91 13.19 15.36
C TRP A 101 13.11 12.39 16.39
N GLN A 102 12.46 11.30 15.98
CA GLN A 102 11.76 10.38 16.87
C GLN A 102 12.68 9.84 17.96
N ASP A 103 13.92 9.50 17.62
CA ASP A 103 14.95 9.07 18.57
C ASP A 103 15.34 10.17 19.54
N MET A 104 15.71 11.35 19.02
CA MET A 104 16.14 12.48 19.84
C MET A 104 15.04 12.98 20.78
N ALA A 105 13.78 12.98 20.30
CA ALA A 105 12.60 13.41 21.06
C ALA A 105 12.00 12.29 21.94
N SER A 106 12.51 11.06 21.86
CA SER A 106 11.98 9.90 22.58
C SER A 106 10.48 9.68 22.34
N LEU A 107 10.05 9.76 21.07
CA LEU A 107 8.63 9.64 20.73
C LEU A 107 8.09 8.21 20.97
N PRO A 108 6.80 8.07 21.35
CA PRO A 108 6.16 6.79 21.61
C PRO A 108 6.22 5.83 20.41
N GLN A 109 6.19 4.53 20.69
CA GLN A 109 6.25 3.49 19.65
C GLN A 109 5.11 3.58 18.63
N ASP A 110 3.91 3.96 19.06
CA ASP A 110 2.75 4.09 18.18
C ASP A 110 2.95 5.18 17.12
N PHE A 111 3.57 6.30 17.49
CA PHE A 111 3.92 7.37 16.56
C PHE A 111 4.95 6.92 15.52
N ARG A 112 5.95 6.15 15.97
CA ARG A 112 7.00 5.57 15.11
C ARG A 112 6.38 4.63 14.09
N GLN A 113 5.53 3.69 14.55
CA GLN A 113 4.81 2.77 13.67
C GLN A 113 3.90 3.49 12.67
N SER A 114 3.23 4.57 13.09
CA SER A 114 2.39 5.39 12.20
C SER A 114 3.22 6.05 11.08
N THR A 115 4.40 6.59 11.42
CA THR A 115 5.31 7.21 10.45
C THR A 115 5.93 6.18 9.49
N GLU A 116 6.32 5.01 10.00
CA GLU A 116 6.80 3.89 9.17
C GLU A 116 5.72 3.41 8.19
N LYS A 117 4.48 3.28 8.68
CA LYS A 117 3.33 2.93 7.83
C LYS A 117 3.09 3.96 6.74
N LEU A 118 3.22 5.25 7.05
CA LEU A 118 3.10 6.34 6.08
C LEU A 118 4.15 6.22 4.96
N GLU A 119 5.41 5.92 5.31
CA GLU A 119 6.49 5.69 4.35
C GLU A 119 6.24 4.47 3.45
N ARG A 120 5.80 3.35 4.06
CA ARG A 120 5.44 2.12 3.32
C ARG A 120 4.28 2.38 2.36
N ASN A 121 3.22 3.02 2.83
CA ASN A 121 2.03 3.35 2.04
C ASN A 121 2.40 4.15 0.78
N PHE A 122 3.25 5.17 0.93
CA PHE A 122 3.72 5.97 -0.19
C PHE A 122 4.60 5.16 -1.15
N THR A 123 5.48 4.32 -0.62
CA THR A 123 6.35 3.45 -1.42
C THR A 123 5.53 2.50 -2.30
N VAL A 124 4.49 1.89 -1.72
CA VAL A 124 3.53 1.06 -2.45
C VAL A 124 2.84 1.88 -3.54
N SER A 125 2.26 3.05 -3.21
CA SER A 125 1.60 3.92 -4.19
C SER A 125 2.54 4.32 -5.35
N ALA A 126 3.81 4.60 -5.07
CA ALA A 126 4.80 4.93 -6.10
C ALA A 126 5.07 3.76 -7.06
N VAL A 127 5.16 2.52 -6.55
CA VAL A 127 5.35 1.32 -7.38
C VAL A 127 4.09 1.00 -8.18
N ILE A 128 2.92 1.14 -7.57
CA ILE A 128 1.64 0.93 -8.26
C ILE A 128 1.45 1.97 -9.37
N PHE A 129 1.80 3.24 -9.15
CA PHE A 129 1.72 4.27 -10.19
C PHE A 129 2.58 3.95 -11.41
N LYS A 130 3.79 3.40 -11.20
CA LYS A 130 4.66 2.94 -12.29
C LYS A 130 4.02 1.83 -13.14
N LYS A 131 3.17 0.99 -12.55
CA LYS A 131 2.39 -0.02 -13.27
C LYS A 131 1.12 0.54 -13.89
N TYR A 132 0.47 1.49 -13.23
CA TYR A 132 -0.74 2.14 -13.70
C TYR A 132 -0.56 2.78 -15.08
N VAL A 133 0.53 3.55 -15.27
CA VAL A 133 0.78 4.28 -16.52
C VAL A 133 0.78 3.38 -17.77
N PRO A 134 1.63 2.33 -17.88
CA PRO A 134 1.66 1.47 -19.08
C PRO A 134 0.37 0.65 -19.26
N ILE A 135 -0.28 0.21 -18.18
CA ILE A 135 -1.54 -0.54 -18.30
C ILE A 135 -2.65 0.37 -18.82
N PHE A 136 -2.75 1.60 -18.30
CA PHE A 136 -3.72 2.57 -18.80
C PHE A 136 -3.48 2.91 -20.28
N LYS A 137 -2.21 3.09 -20.70
CA LYS A 137 -1.83 3.29 -22.12
C LYS A 137 -2.18 2.10 -23.02
N ALA A 138 -2.18 0.87 -22.48
CA ALA A 138 -2.61 -0.29 -23.23
C ALA A 138 -4.13 -0.26 -23.48
N ILE A 139 -4.92 0.21 -22.50
CA ILE A 139 -6.40 0.22 -22.55
C ILE A 139 -6.95 1.44 -23.29
N PHE A 140 -6.34 2.62 -23.12
CA PHE A 140 -6.82 3.90 -23.64
C PHE A 140 -5.84 4.51 -24.65
N LYS A 141 -6.36 5.31 -25.59
CA LYS A 141 -5.54 6.02 -26.59
C LYS A 141 -4.57 7.02 -25.95
N ALA A 142 -3.57 7.47 -26.70
CA ALA A 142 -2.75 8.59 -26.24
C ALA A 142 -3.57 9.90 -26.30
N PRO A 143 -3.38 10.87 -25.37
CA PRO A 143 -4.05 12.16 -25.41
C PRO A 143 -3.59 13.03 -26.58
N SER A 144 -2.43 12.74 -27.18
CA SER A 144 -1.99 13.37 -28.43
C SER A 144 -2.95 13.13 -29.59
N ASP A 145 -3.76 12.08 -29.50
CA ASP A 145 -4.73 11.71 -30.53
C ASP A 145 -6.06 12.45 -30.38
N GLU A 146 -6.24 13.26 -29.32
CA GLU A 146 -7.44 14.08 -29.13
C GLU A 146 -7.33 15.41 -29.88
N PRO A 147 -8.31 15.76 -30.75
CA PRO A 147 -8.33 17.05 -31.41
C PRO A 147 -8.48 18.18 -30.36
N PRO A 148 -7.83 19.34 -30.55
CA PRO A 148 -7.94 20.47 -29.63
C PRO A 148 -9.40 20.84 -29.36
N ARG A 149 -9.74 21.08 -28.08
CA ARG A 149 -11.10 21.49 -27.70
C ARG A 149 -11.47 22.77 -28.45
N VAL A 150 -12.49 22.70 -29.31
CA VAL A 150 -13.09 23.89 -29.93
C VAL A 150 -13.81 24.66 -28.82
N HIS A 151 -13.37 25.90 -28.56
CA HIS A 151 -14.04 26.81 -27.62
C HIS A 151 -15.49 27.06 -28.08
N ARG A 152 -16.45 26.35 -27.49
CA ARG A 152 -17.89 26.64 -27.67
C ARG A 152 -18.38 27.47 -26.48
N SER A 153 -19.34 28.35 -26.73
CA SER A 153 -19.82 29.35 -25.78
C SER A 153 -20.29 28.75 -24.45
N ARG A 154 -19.98 29.47 -23.38
CA ARG A 154 -19.96 29.08 -21.95
C ARG A 154 -21.30 28.65 -21.34
N LYS A 155 -22.41 28.54 -22.09
CA LYS A 155 -23.75 28.51 -21.49
C LYS A 155 -24.51 27.19 -21.44
N GLN A 156 -24.15 26.09 -22.13
CA GLN A 156 -25.09 24.93 -22.07
C GLN A 156 -24.69 23.50 -22.44
N ARG A 157 -23.42 23.06 -22.44
CA ARG A 157 -23.13 21.61 -22.55
C ARG A 157 -22.04 21.16 -21.58
N ARG A 158 -22.39 20.23 -20.68
CA ARG A 158 -21.38 19.45 -19.93
C ARG A 158 -20.58 18.66 -20.97
N HIS A 159 -19.28 18.92 -21.03
CA HIS A 159 -18.42 18.32 -22.05
C HIS A 159 -18.19 16.84 -21.73
N PRO A 160 -18.11 15.96 -22.75
CA PRO A 160 -17.56 14.63 -22.56
C PRO A 160 -16.19 14.73 -21.91
N CYS A 161 -15.81 13.72 -21.13
CA CYS A 161 -14.48 13.70 -20.54
C CYS A 161 -13.39 13.64 -21.61
N THR A 162 -12.14 13.53 -21.22
CA THR A 162 -10.96 13.32 -22.08
C THR A 162 -10.18 12.13 -21.55
N VAL A 163 -9.27 11.57 -22.35
CA VAL A 163 -8.39 10.50 -21.86
C VAL A 163 -7.63 10.96 -20.61
N ALA A 164 -7.13 12.20 -20.61
CA ALA A 164 -6.39 12.77 -19.48
C ALA A 164 -7.26 12.90 -18.21
N GLU A 165 -8.51 13.34 -18.35
CA GLU A 165 -9.45 13.40 -17.21
C GLU A 165 -9.80 12.00 -16.69
N VAL A 166 -9.95 11.00 -17.56
CA VAL A 166 -10.19 9.60 -17.16
C VAL A 166 -8.96 9.00 -16.47
N PHE A 167 -7.75 9.34 -16.92
CA PHE A 167 -6.50 8.97 -16.27
C PHE A 167 -6.45 9.49 -14.83
N ASN A 168 -6.65 10.79 -14.64
CA ASN A 168 -6.66 11.38 -13.30
C ASN A 168 -7.77 10.80 -12.42
N PHE A 169 -8.98 10.65 -12.97
CA PHE A 169 -10.12 10.10 -12.25
C PHE A 169 -9.87 8.66 -11.77
N CYS A 170 -9.35 7.80 -12.65
CA CYS A 170 -9.07 6.39 -12.33
C CYS A 170 -8.03 6.28 -11.21
N TRP A 171 -6.97 7.10 -11.26
CA TRP A 171 -5.97 7.14 -10.18
C TRP A 171 -6.58 7.61 -8.86
N ILE A 172 -7.35 8.71 -8.86
CA ILE A 172 -8.01 9.24 -7.65
C ILE A 172 -8.97 8.20 -7.04
N LEU A 173 -9.76 7.52 -7.89
CA LEU A 173 -10.66 6.46 -7.44
C LEU A 173 -9.90 5.32 -6.78
N PHE A 174 -8.77 4.90 -7.38
CA PHE A 174 -7.89 3.88 -6.81
C PHE A 174 -7.30 4.30 -5.46
N VAL A 175 -6.67 5.48 -5.37
CA VAL A 175 -6.01 5.91 -4.11
C VAL A 175 -7.03 6.17 -3.01
N HIS A 176 -8.25 6.62 -3.36
CA HIS A 176 -9.34 6.74 -2.40
C HIS A 176 -9.79 5.37 -1.88
N ALA A 177 -9.97 4.38 -2.76
CA ALA A 177 -10.27 3.01 -2.35
C ALA A 177 -9.17 2.45 -1.44
N LYS A 178 -7.91 2.60 -1.84
CA LYS A 178 -6.73 2.16 -1.07
C LYS A 178 -6.69 2.77 0.33
N GLY A 179 -6.94 4.07 0.47
CA GLY A 179 -6.95 4.76 1.77
C GLY A 179 -8.04 4.26 2.73
N ASN A 180 -9.17 3.80 2.19
CA ASN A 180 -10.27 3.23 2.99
C ASN A 180 -10.00 1.79 3.46
N PHE A 181 -8.92 1.15 3.01
CA PHE A 181 -8.57 -0.22 3.39
C PHE A 181 -7.15 -0.28 3.96
N PRO A 182 -6.98 -0.05 5.28
CA PRO A 182 -5.68 -0.06 5.93
C PRO A 182 -4.85 -1.33 5.67
N MET A 183 -5.51 -2.47 5.47
CA MET A 183 -4.86 -3.77 5.21
C MET A 183 -4.39 -3.96 3.77
N ILE A 184 -4.92 -3.17 2.83
CA ILE A 184 -4.45 -3.12 1.45
C ILE A 184 -3.39 -2.03 1.29
N SER A 185 -3.48 -0.95 2.08
CA SER A 185 -2.72 0.28 1.89
C SER A 185 -1.18 0.13 1.83
N ASP A 186 -0.59 -0.81 2.57
CA ASP A 186 0.83 -1.18 2.52
C ASP A 186 1.09 -2.60 1.97
N ASP A 187 0.06 -3.28 1.49
CA ASP A 187 0.17 -4.55 0.76
C ASP A 187 0.32 -4.29 -0.72
N LEU A 188 1.50 -4.59 -1.25
CA LEU A 188 1.82 -4.34 -2.65
C LEU A 188 0.97 -5.20 -3.59
N VAL A 189 0.70 -6.45 -3.22
CA VAL A 189 -0.02 -7.41 -4.06
C VAL A 189 -1.49 -7.04 -4.13
N ASN A 190 -2.13 -6.89 -2.97
CA ASN A 190 -3.54 -6.49 -2.90
C ASN A 190 -3.76 -5.07 -3.44
N SER A 191 -2.82 -4.13 -3.25
CA SER A 191 -2.90 -2.80 -3.88
C SER A 191 -2.85 -2.89 -5.40
N TYR A 192 -2.06 -3.81 -5.97
CA TYR A 192 -2.03 -4.03 -7.42
C TYR A 192 -3.33 -4.61 -7.94
N HIS A 193 -3.89 -5.61 -7.26
CA HIS A 193 -5.19 -6.16 -7.63
C HIS A 193 -6.32 -5.14 -7.51
N LEU A 194 -6.26 -4.26 -6.50
CA LEU A 194 -7.20 -3.14 -6.35
C LEU A 194 -7.07 -2.15 -7.52
N LEU A 195 -5.85 -1.87 -8.01
CA LEU A 195 -5.63 -1.08 -9.22
C LEU A 195 -6.26 -1.75 -10.45
N LEU A 196 -6.08 -3.06 -10.63
CA LEU A 196 -6.72 -3.81 -11.72
C LEU A 196 -8.25 -3.74 -11.63
N CYS A 197 -8.83 -3.75 -10.43
CA CYS A 197 -10.27 -3.53 -10.24
C CYS A 197 -10.72 -2.12 -10.64
N ALA A 198 -9.90 -1.09 -10.36
CA ALA A 198 -10.16 0.28 -10.81
C ALA A 198 -10.15 0.41 -12.34
N LEU A 199 -9.15 -0.19 -12.98
CA LEU A 199 -9.02 -0.22 -14.43
C LEU A 199 -10.17 -1.00 -15.08
N ASP A 200 -10.53 -2.16 -14.52
CA ASP A 200 -11.68 -2.96 -14.95
C ASP A 200 -12.98 -2.14 -14.94
N LEU A 201 -13.25 -1.39 -13.86
CA LEU A 201 -14.47 -0.60 -13.73
C LEU A 201 -14.50 0.54 -14.76
N VAL A 202 -13.40 1.27 -14.90
CA VAL A 202 -13.31 2.41 -15.83
C VAL A 202 -13.34 1.94 -17.28
N PHE A 203 -12.66 0.83 -17.60
CA PHE A 203 -12.70 0.19 -18.91
C PHE A 203 -14.12 -0.25 -19.27
N SER A 204 -14.80 -0.96 -18.36
CA SER A 204 -16.19 -1.41 -18.53
C SER A 204 -17.14 -0.23 -18.77
N ASN A 205 -16.95 0.86 -18.01
CA ASN A 205 -17.77 2.06 -18.17
C ASN A 205 -17.49 2.81 -19.48
N ALA A 206 -16.24 2.81 -19.95
CA ALA A 206 -15.90 3.43 -21.24
C ALA A 206 -16.49 2.64 -22.40
N LEU A 207 -16.49 1.30 -22.30
CA LEU A 207 -17.09 0.40 -23.29
C LEU A 207 -18.61 0.56 -23.36
N LEU A 208 -19.27 0.73 -22.22
CA LEU A 208 -20.72 0.90 -22.10
C LEU A 208 -21.22 2.30 -22.45
N CYS A 209 -20.35 3.31 -22.40
CA CYS A 209 -20.73 4.69 -22.68
C CYS A 209 -20.68 4.95 -24.19
N ASN A 210 -21.84 5.08 -24.81
CA ASN A 210 -21.99 5.34 -26.26
C ASN A 210 -21.19 6.56 -26.74
N THR A 211 -20.99 7.55 -25.88
CA THR A 211 -20.26 8.78 -26.22
C THR A 211 -18.78 8.73 -25.93
N ARG A 212 -18.26 7.64 -25.33
CA ARG A 212 -16.87 7.52 -24.84
C ARG A 212 -16.12 6.27 -25.31
N LYS A 213 -16.74 5.42 -26.14
CA LYS A 213 -16.09 4.25 -26.75
C LYS A 213 -14.82 4.64 -27.51
N GLU A 214 -14.77 5.83 -28.08
CA GLU A 214 -13.65 6.37 -28.84
C GLU A 214 -12.37 6.60 -28.03
N LEU A 215 -12.45 6.57 -26.70
CA LEU A 215 -11.27 6.66 -25.83
C LEU A 215 -10.44 5.39 -25.79
N LEU A 216 -11.07 4.25 -26.06
CA LEU A 216 -10.42 2.96 -25.95
C LEU A 216 -9.41 2.81 -27.07
N ASN A 217 -8.25 2.24 -26.73
CA ASN A 217 -7.24 1.88 -27.69
C ASN A 217 -7.75 0.67 -28.51
N PRO A 218 -8.01 0.80 -29.82
CA PRO A 218 -8.55 -0.30 -30.63
C PRO A 218 -7.63 -1.52 -30.69
N ASN A 219 -6.33 -1.35 -30.41
CA ASN A 219 -5.34 -2.41 -30.42
C ASN A 219 -5.24 -3.16 -29.07
N PHE A 220 -6.05 -2.77 -28.08
CA PHE A 220 -6.07 -3.45 -26.80
C PHE A 220 -6.63 -4.86 -26.96
N LYS A 221 -5.81 -5.87 -26.65
CA LYS A 221 -6.21 -7.30 -26.70
C LYS A 221 -7.38 -7.64 -25.77
N GLY A 222 -7.70 -6.75 -24.83
CA GLY A 222 -8.83 -6.87 -23.92
C GLY A 222 -10.22 -6.58 -24.52
N LEU A 223 -10.28 -6.09 -25.76
CA LEU A 223 -11.54 -5.69 -26.38
C LEU A 223 -12.33 -6.88 -26.94
N PRO A 224 -13.67 -6.81 -26.98
CA PRO A 224 -14.51 -7.76 -27.71
C PRO A 224 -14.11 -7.85 -29.19
N GLU A 225 -14.21 -9.05 -29.79
CA GLU A 225 -13.80 -9.30 -31.18
C GLU A 225 -14.55 -8.41 -32.19
N ASP A 226 -15.82 -8.13 -31.92
CA ASP A 226 -16.70 -7.31 -32.74
C ASP A 226 -16.57 -5.80 -32.46
N PHE A 227 -15.66 -5.38 -31.56
CA PHE A 227 -15.50 -3.97 -31.17
C PHE A 227 -15.25 -3.03 -32.36
N SER A 228 -14.52 -3.49 -33.37
CA SER A 228 -14.22 -2.72 -34.58
C SER A 228 -15.38 -2.62 -35.56
N SER A 229 -16.48 -3.37 -35.33
CA SER A 229 -17.68 -3.31 -36.16
C SER A 229 -18.39 -1.96 -36.01
N LYS A 230 -18.89 -1.42 -37.12
CA LYS A 230 -19.73 -0.20 -37.13
C LYS A 230 -21.05 -0.39 -36.40
N ASP A 231 -21.54 -1.62 -36.33
CA ASP A 231 -22.79 -1.99 -35.67
C ASP A 231 -22.58 -2.53 -34.25
N TYR A 232 -21.35 -2.43 -33.72
CA TYR A 232 -21.05 -2.87 -32.36
C TYR A 232 -22.00 -2.21 -31.36
N LYS A 233 -22.73 -3.05 -30.64
CA LYS A 233 -23.51 -2.67 -29.48
C LYS A 233 -23.03 -3.50 -28.30
N PRO A 234 -22.71 -2.86 -27.16
CA PRO A 234 -22.39 -3.63 -25.96
C PRO A 234 -23.53 -4.61 -25.66
N THR A 235 -23.23 -5.91 -25.63
CA THR A 235 -24.15 -6.98 -25.25
C THR A 235 -24.71 -6.73 -23.85
N ALA A 236 -25.96 -7.14 -23.59
CA ALA A 236 -26.54 -7.07 -22.25
C ALA A 236 -25.89 -8.13 -21.35
N GLY A 237 -25.15 -7.71 -20.34
CA GLY A 237 -24.50 -8.61 -19.37
C GLY A 237 -23.59 -7.86 -18.40
N PRO A 238 -23.13 -8.53 -17.31
CA PRO A 238 -22.14 -7.96 -16.41
C PRO A 238 -20.78 -7.90 -17.10
N TYR A 239 -20.25 -6.70 -17.31
CA TYR A 239 -18.91 -6.51 -17.85
C TYR A 239 -17.89 -6.67 -16.72
N CYS A 240 -17.01 -7.65 -16.85
CA CYS A 240 -15.96 -7.98 -15.90
C CYS A 240 -14.77 -8.54 -16.66
N PHE A 241 -13.70 -7.77 -16.74
CA PHE A 241 -12.47 -8.07 -17.48
C PHE A 241 -11.31 -8.39 -16.54
N ILE A 242 -11.58 -8.64 -15.26
CA ILE A 242 -10.54 -8.83 -14.24
C ILE A 242 -9.62 -10.01 -14.56
N GLU A 243 -10.17 -11.11 -15.09
CA GLU A 243 -9.38 -12.29 -15.49
C GLU A 243 -8.42 -11.94 -16.62
N GLN A 244 -8.94 -11.32 -17.67
CA GLN A 244 -8.17 -10.91 -18.84
C GLN A 244 -7.11 -9.87 -18.49
N LEU A 245 -7.42 -8.91 -17.62
CA LEU A 245 -6.45 -7.94 -17.11
C LEU A 245 -5.35 -8.61 -16.29
N CYS A 246 -5.69 -9.65 -15.52
CA CYS A 246 -4.70 -10.44 -14.79
C CYS A 246 -3.79 -11.21 -15.76
N GLU A 247 -4.33 -11.84 -16.79
CA GLU A 247 -3.56 -12.57 -17.80
C GLU A 247 -2.62 -11.66 -18.59
N LEU A 248 -3.08 -10.46 -18.98
CA LEU A 248 -2.30 -9.51 -19.76
C LEU A 248 -1.24 -8.76 -18.94
N HIS A 249 -1.43 -8.67 -17.61
CA HIS A 249 -0.63 -7.81 -16.75
C HIS A 249 -0.15 -8.54 -15.47
N ASP A 250 0.10 -9.84 -15.56
CA ASP A 250 0.73 -10.64 -14.50
C ASP A 250 0.01 -10.58 -13.13
N GLY A 251 -1.33 -10.50 -13.15
CA GLY A 251 -2.17 -10.55 -11.95
C GLY A 251 -2.50 -11.98 -11.53
N LEU A 252 -2.60 -12.21 -10.22
CA LEU A 252 -3.15 -13.47 -9.67
C LEU A 252 -4.69 -13.45 -9.71
N VAL A 253 -5.29 -14.25 -10.59
CA VAL A 253 -6.74 -14.23 -10.87
C VAL A 253 -7.62 -14.47 -9.63
N LEU A 254 -7.29 -15.46 -8.80
CA LEU A 254 -8.09 -15.80 -7.62
C LEU A 254 -8.05 -14.68 -6.57
N GLU A 255 -6.85 -14.15 -6.29
CA GLU A 255 -6.66 -13.02 -5.38
C GLU A 255 -7.40 -11.78 -5.91
N ALA A 256 -7.27 -11.47 -7.20
CA ALA A 256 -7.95 -10.34 -7.82
C ALA A 256 -9.48 -10.43 -7.72
N LYS A 257 -10.04 -11.64 -7.91
CA LYS A 257 -11.48 -11.89 -7.71
C LYS A 257 -11.88 -11.69 -6.25
N GLY A 258 -11.07 -12.14 -5.30
CA GLY A 258 -11.28 -11.91 -3.87
C GLY A 258 -11.29 -10.42 -3.52
N VAL A 259 -10.29 -9.68 -3.98
CA VAL A 259 -10.20 -8.21 -3.80
C VAL A 259 -11.42 -7.52 -4.42
N LYS A 260 -11.82 -7.95 -5.62
CA LYS A 260 -12.98 -7.39 -6.31
C LYS A 260 -14.28 -7.59 -5.54
N GLU A 261 -14.52 -8.81 -5.06
CA GLU A 261 -15.77 -9.17 -4.40
C GLU A 261 -15.91 -8.57 -3.01
N HIS A 262 -14.85 -8.63 -2.20
CA HIS A 262 -14.94 -8.32 -0.78
C HIS A 262 -14.57 -6.87 -0.42
N PHE A 263 -13.82 -6.18 -1.29
CA PHE A 263 -13.37 -4.82 -1.01
C PHE A 263 -13.87 -3.82 -2.05
N TRP A 264 -13.58 -4.09 -3.33
CA TRP A 264 -13.87 -3.14 -4.41
C TRP A 264 -15.37 -2.94 -4.60
N LYS A 265 -16.14 -4.03 -4.80
CA LYS A 265 -17.59 -3.94 -5.03
C LYS A 265 -18.32 -3.21 -3.88
N PRO A 266 -18.15 -3.59 -2.60
CA PRO A 266 -18.79 -2.87 -1.50
C PRO A 266 -18.40 -1.39 -1.45
N PHE A 267 -17.13 -1.06 -1.72
CA PHE A 267 -16.67 0.33 -1.74
C PHE A 267 -17.33 1.15 -2.84
N ILE A 268 -17.34 0.65 -4.09
CA ILE A 268 -17.95 1.35 -5.22
C ILE A 268 -19.46 1.49 -5.02
N SER A 269 -20.14 0.44 -4.53
CA SER A 269 -21.57 0.53 -4.18
C SER A 269 -21.84 1.64 -3.17
N ARG A 270 -20.99 1.81 -2.13
CA ARG A 270 -21.12 2.93 -1.18
C ARG A 270 -20.96 4.29 -1.86
N LEU A 271 -20.05 4.43 -2.82
CA LEU A 271 -19.86 5.70 -3.54
C LEU A 271 -21.09 6.06 -4.40
N PHE A 272 -21.72 5.09 -5.06
CA PHE A 272 -22.98 5.30 -5.79
C PHE A 272 -24.16 5.61 -4.87
N HIS A 273 -24.24 4.89 -3.75
CA HIS A 273 -25.28 5.09 -2.74
C HIS A 273 -25.22 6.52 -2.16
N LYS A 274 -24.01 6.96 -1.77
CA LYS A 274 -23.74 8.33 -1.28
C LYS A 274 -23.78 9.41 -2.38
N LYS A 275 -24.07 9.04 -3.63
CA LYS A 275 -24.09 9.92 -4.81
C LYS A 275 -22.76 10.68 -5.03
N ILE A 276 -21.66 10.13 -4.55
CA ILE A 276 -20.29 10.58 -4.87
C ILE A 276 -19.99 10.20 -6.32
N LEU A 277 -20.34 8.99 -6.73
CA LEU A 277 -20.42 8.58 -8.14
C LEU A 277 -21.87 8.64 -8.60
N LYS A 278 -22.12 9.33 -9.72
CA LYS A 278 -23.44 9.41 -10.35
C LYS A 278 -23.57 8.41 -11.48
N GLY A 279 -24.73 7.77 -11.61
CA GLY A 279 -25.02 6.79 -12.64
C GLY A 279 -26.04 5.76 -12.18
N LYS A 280 -25.98 4.56 -12.75
CA LYS A 280 -26.83 3.41 -12.43
C LYS A 280 -26.22 2.61 -11.27
N GLU A 281 -26.82 2.73 -10.09
CA GLU A 281 -26.35 2.09 -8.85
C GLU A 281 -26.39 0.56 -8.92
N GLU A 282 -27.42 -0.03 -9.52
CA GLU A 282 -27.58 -1.49 -9.61
C GLU A 282 -26.47 -2.17 -10.43
N SER A 283 -25.99 -1.51 -11.48
CA SER A 283 -24.94 -2.04 -12.35
C SER A 283 -23.56 -1.42 -12.11
N LEU A 284 -23.46 -0.41 -11.24
CA LEU A 284 -22.25 0.38 -10.99
C LEU A 284 -21.69 1.03 -12.28
N THR A 285 -22.58 1.56 -13.13
CA THR A 285 -22.22 2.13 -14.45
C THR A 285 -22.70 3.56 -14.65
N GLY A 286 -22.24 4.23 -15.71
CA GLY A 286 -22.77 5.52 -16.18
C GLY A 286 -22.08 6.76 -15.61
N PHE A 287 -21.02 6.59 -14.80
CA PHE A 287 -20.28 7.74 -14.26
C PHE A 287 -19.42 8.47 -15.30
N LEU A 288 -19.14 7.84 -16.46
CA LEU A 288 -18.46 8.49 -17.58
C LEU A 288 -19.39 9.27 -18.51
N ASP A 289 -20.71 9.21 -18.31
CA ASP A 289 -21.65 9.98 -19.12
C ASP A 289 -21.38 11.48 -18.93
N PRO A 290 -21.46 12.32 -19.99
CA PRO A 290 -21.17 13.76 -19.89
C PRO A 290 -21.99 14.47 -18.80
N VAL A 291 -23.19 13.96 -18.51
CA VAL A 291 -24.06 14.50 -17.46
C VAL A 291 -23.55 14.15 -16.06
N ASN A 292 -22.83 13.04 -15.87
CA ASN A 292 -22.43 12.54 -14.55
C ASN A 292 -20.96 12.80 -14.21
N PHE A 293 -20.08 12.78 -15.21
CA PHE A 293 -18.63 12.75 -15.00
C PHE A 293 -18.09 13.95 -14.24
N GLY A 294 -18.47 15.17 -14.64
CA GLY A 294 -17.98 16.40 -14.00
C GLY A 294 -18.27 16.43 -12.50
N ASP A 295 -19.52 16.14 -12.12
CA ASP A 295 -19.93 16.12 -10.71
C ASP A 295 -19.26 14.97 -9.94
N SER A 296 -19.11 13.80 -10.57
CA SER A 296 -18.48 12.62 -9.95
C SER A 296 -16.99 12.84 -9.73
N SER A 297 -16.30 13.46 -10.69
CA SER A 297 -14.86 13.79 -10.62
C SER A 297 -14.56 14.80 -9.52
N VAL A 298 -15.38 15.85 -9.38
CA VAL A 298 -15.24 16.82 -8.29
C VAL A 298 -15.54 16.17 -6.93
N SER A 299 -16.61 15.37 -6.85
CA SER A 299 -17.02 14.74 -5.60
C SER A 299 -15.99 13.74 -5.09
N ILE A 300 -15.44 12.89 -5.97
CA ILE A 300 -14.39 11.93 -5.59
C ILE A 300 -13.11 12.63 -5.14
N GLY A 301 -12.72 13.71 -5.84
CA GLY A 301 -11.56 14.53 -5.45
C GLY A 301 -11.72 15.13 -4.06
N ARG A 302 -12.92 15.65 -3.75
CA ARG A 302 -13.21 16.24 -2.44
C ARG A 302 -13.16 15.21 -1.31
N VAL A 303 -13.87 14.08 -1.44
CA VAL A 303 -13.89 13.06 -0.37
C VAL A 303 -12.53 12.39 -0.16
N TYR A 304 -11.72 12.31 -1.22
CA TYR A 304 -10.33 11.87 -1.11
C TYR A 304 -9.48 12.88 -0.32
N GLU A 305 -9.61 14.18 -0.62
CA GLU A 305 -8.89 15.24 0.10
C GLU A 305 -9.29 15.31 1.57
N GLU A 306 -10.58 15.23 1.88
CA GLU A 306 -11.10 15.12 3.25
C GLU A 306 -10.49 13.92 3.98
N HIS A 307 -10.40 12.76 3.33
CA HIS A 307 -9.78 11.56 3.90
C HIS A 307 -8.27 11.73 4.16
N VAL A 308 -7.52 12.34 3.22
CA VAL A 308 -6.09 12.62 3.40
C VAL A 308 -5.86 13.56 4.57
N LEU A 309 -6.70 14.58 4.75
CA LEU A 309 -6.60 15.50 5.88
C LEU A 309 -6.96 14.82 7.20
N ALA A 310 -8.03 14.02 7.23
CA ALA A 310 -8.50 13.33 8.44
C ALA A 310 -7.53 12.25 8.94
N THR A 311 -6.91 11.50 8.03
CA THR A 311 -5.89 10.49 8.37
C THR A 311 -4.49 11.09 8.48
N GLY A 312 -4.33 12.32 7.99
CA GLY A 312 -3.05 12.93 7.76
C GLY A 312 -2.11 12.06 6.89
N GLY A 313 -2.67 11.41 5.88
CA GLY A 313 -1.92 10.67 4.88
C GLY A 313 -1.10 11.59 3.96
N LEU A 314 -0.34 10.96 3.05
CA LEU A 314 0.28 11.65 1.93
C LEU A 314 -0.72 11.82 0.80
N ASP A 315 -0.66 12.96 0.12
CA ASP A 315 -1.48 13.16 -1.07
C ASP A 315 -0.84 12.49 -2.29
N ASP A 316 -1.30 11.28 -2.60
CA ASP A 316 -0.88 10.49 -3.76
C ASP A 316 -1.30 11.11 -5.12
N ARG A 317 -2.04 12.23 -5.15
CA ARG A 317 -2.23 13.01 -6.40
C ARG A 317 -0.91 13.62 -6.88
N ILE A 318 0.11 13.69 -6.02
CA ILE A 318 1.46 14.16 -6.40
C ILE A 318 2.06 13.38 -7.59
N PHE A 319 1.63 12.13 -7.81
CA PHE A 319 2.07 11.33 -8.96
C PHE A 319 1.47 11.79 -10.29
N LEU A 320 0.33 12.49 -10.29
CA LEU A 320 -0.33 13.01 -11.49
C LEU A 320 0.34 14.28 -12.04
N GLY A 321 1.17 14.96 -11.23
CA GLY A 321 1.79 16.24 -11.56
C GLY A 321 0.88 17.45 -11.28
N GLU A 322 1.46 18.65 -11.25
CA GLU A 322 0.70 19.89 -11.03
C GLU A 322 -0.04 20.31 -12.31
N GLY A 323 -1.34 20.03 -12.35
CA GLY A 323 -2.38 20.87 -12.98
C GLY A 323 -2.30 21.18 -14.48
N THR A 324 -1.31 20.68 -15.22
CA THR A 324 -1.19 20.94 -16.66
C THR A 324 -1.85 19.80 -17.44
N PRO A 325 -2.86 20.07 -18.29
CA PRO A 325 -3.51 19.05 -19.11
C PRO A 325 -2.56 18.63 -20.23
N GLY A 326 -1.66 17.70 -19.92
CA GLY A 326 -0.69 17.18 -20.86
C GLY A 326 0.13 16.08 -20.20
N PRO A 327 -0.29 14.82 -20.29
CA PRO A 327 0.48 13.74 -19.71
C PRO A 327 1.75 13.51 -20.53
N CYS A 328 2.78 12.95 -19.88
CA CYS A 328 3.92 12.25 -20.46
C CYS A 328 3.48 11.04 -21.33
N LEU A 329 2.67 11.30 -22.35
CA LEU A 329 2.02 10.33 -23.21
C LEU A 329 2.53 10.36 -24.67
N CYS A 330 3.52 11.20 -25.01
CA CYS A 330 4.12 11.24 -26.35
C CYS A 330 5.52 10.59 -26.38
N GLU A 331 5.58 9.45 -27.08
CA GLU A 331 6.64 8.77 -27.86
C GLU A 331 8.09 8.54 -27.39
N GLY A 332 8.55 7.33 -27.70
CA GLY A 332 9.94 6.89 -27.77
C GLY A 332 10.05 5.36 -27.69
N GLU A 333 10.04 4.68 -28.84
CA GLU A 333 10.16 3.22 -29.00
C GLU A 333 11.39 2.62 -28.32
N GLU A 334 11.21 1.33 -28.01
CA GLU A 334 12.14 0.31 -27.52
C GLU A 334 13.64 0.66 -27.59
N ASN A 335 14.19 1.05 -26.43
CA ASN A 335 15.52 0.60 -26.04
C ASN A 335 15.56 0.47 -24.52
N GLN A 336 15.56 -0.79 -24.07
CA GLN A 336 15.76 -1.17 -22.68
C GLN A 336 17.09 -0.56 -22.20
N ASP A 337 17.06 0.00 -21.00
CA ASP A 337 18.22 0.39 -20.19
C ASP A 337 18.91 1.76 -20.36
N ALA A 338 18.54 2.66 -21.30
CA ALA A 338 19.24 3.97 -21.41
C ALA A 338 18.39 5.24 -21.64
N SER A 339 17.07 5.16 -21.80
CA SER A 339 16.20 6.32 -22.14
C SER A 339 15.41 6.92 -20.96
N ALA A 340 15.17 6.16 -19.87
CA ALA A 340 14.52 6.67 -18.66
C ALA A 340 15.31 7.81 -17.95
N TYR A 341 16.59 7.95 -18.29
CA TYR A 341 17.53 8.87 -17.63
C TYR A 341 17.61 10.25 -18.30
N ARG A 342 17.14 10.39 -19.56
CA ARG A 342 17.29 11.65 -20.32
C ARG A 342 16.00 12.48 -20.44
N LEU A 343 14.82 11.88 -20.27
CA LEU A 343 13.54 12.60 -20.44
C LEU A 343 13.11 13.43 -19.20
N TYR A 344 13.91 13.45 -18.13
CA TYR A 344 13.70 14.30 -16.95
C TYR A 344 14.48 15.62 -17.00
N ASN A 345 15.29 15.86 -18.04
CA ASN A 345 16.37 16.86 -18.03
C ASN A 345 16.26 18.01 -19.08
N SER A 346 15.10 18.28 -19.67
CA SER A 346 14.92 19.45 -20.56
C SER A 346 13.44 19.83 -20.64
N GLN A 347 12.94 21.03 -20.34
CA GLN A 347 13.52 22.37 -20.30
C GLN A 347 12.70 23.29 -19.36
N THR A 348 13.42 24.03 -18.52
CA THR A 348 13.17 25.42 -18.08
C THR A 348 11.83 25.81 -17.46
N VAL A 349 11.67 25.56 -16.15
CA VAL A 349 11.41 26.61 -15.13
C VAL A 349 12.14 26.20 -13.85
N ARG A 350 12.85 27.14 -13.21
CA ARG A 350 13.64 26.94 -11.99
C ARG A 350 12.74 26.56 -10.81
N HIS A 351 12.53 25.29 -10.52
CA HIS A 351 12.10 24.82 -9.17
C HIS A 351 12.74 23.46 -8.85
N THR A 352 13.74 23.55 -7.96
CA THR A 352 14.13 22.62 -6.89
C THR A 352 13.68 21.14 -6.95
N HIS A 353 14.69 20.26 -7.09
CA HIS A 353 14.80 18.92 -6.46
C HIS A 353 13.79 17.79 -6.83
N THR A 354 13.51 17.59 -8.12
CA THR A 354 12.89 16.33 -8.61
C THR A 354 13.88 15.21 -8.94
N HIS A 355 15.17 15.53 -9.12
CA HIS A 355 16.18 14.57 -9.59
C HIS A 355 16.63 13.51 -8.57
N ILE A 356 16.47 13.75 -7.26
CA ILE A 356 16.88 12.81 -6.19
C ILE A 356 15.75 11.80 -5.87
N ARG A 357 14.52 12.02 -6.34
CA ARG A 357 13.36 11.14 -6.06
C ARG A 357 13.46 9.75 -6.70
N TYR A 358 14.18 9.57 -7.82
CA TYR A 358 14.08 8.34 -8.61
C TYR A 358 15.14 7.28 -8.28
N LEU A 359 16.36 7.69 -7.91
CA LEU A 359 17.49 6.78 -7.74
C LEU A 359 17.41 5.93 -6.45
N PHE A 360 16.80 6.44 -5.38
CA PHE A 360 16.69 5.72 -4.11
C PHE A 360 15.47 4.78 -4.05
N LEU A 361 14.33 5.16 -4.65
CA LEU A 361 13.15 4.27 -4.80
C LEU A 361 13.48 3.00 -5.58
N LYS A 362 14.50 3.03 -6.46
CA LYS A 362 14.99 1.86 -7.20
C LYS A 362 15.73 0.84 -6.31
N ARG A 363 16.25 1.26 -5.15
CA ARG A 363 17.13 0.43 -4.29
C ARG A 363 16.39 -0.28 -3.15
N MET A 364 15.20 0.16 -2.76
CA MET A 364 14.49 -0.35 -1.57
C MET A 364 13.17 -1.06 -1.85
N CYS A 365 12.67 -1.10 -3.10
CA CYS A 365 11.35 -1.66 -3.36
C CYS A 365 11.37 -2.87 -4.29
N MET A 366 10.69 -3.94 -3.85
CA MET A 366 10.47 -5.14 -4.64
C MET A 366 9.54 -4.81 -5.83
N PRO A 367 9.90 -5.20 -7.07
CA PRO A 367 8.99 -5.08 -8.21
C PRO A 367 7.69 -5.87 -7.98
N VAL A 368 6.56 -5.35 -8.49
CA VAL A 368 5.26 -6.05 -8.42
C VAL A 368 5.36 -7.48 -8.97
N SER A 369 6.08 -7.68 -10.08
CA SER A 369 6.26 -9.01 -10.67
C SER A 369 6.95 -9.99 -9.71
N THR A 370 7.95 -9.53 -8.95
CA THR A 370 8.64 -10.35 -7.95
C THR A 370 7.72 -10.68 -6.78
N ALA A 371 6.91 -9.72 -6.30
CA ALA A 371 5.92 -9.96 -5.25
C ALA A 371 4.83 -10.96 -5.70
N MET A 372 4.29 -10.78 -6.92
CA MET A 372 3.32 -11.70 -7.51
C MET A 372 3.88 -13.11 -7.65
N GLN A 373 5.14 -13.27 -8.08
CA GLN A 373 5.80 -14.56 -8.13
C GLN A 373 5.97 -15.18 -6.74
N SER A 374 6.28 -14.39 -5.71
CA SER A 374 6.39 -14.87 -4.33
C SER A 374 5.06 -15.45 -3.84
N VAL A 375 3.96 -14.69 -4.00
CA VAL A 375 2.61 -15.12 -3.61
C VAL A 375 2.14 -16.31 -4.46
N GLY A 376 2.37 -16.29 -5.77
CA GLY A 376 2.05 -17.41 -6.65
C GLY A 376 2.77 -18.72 -6.26
N ARG A 377 4.04 -18.62 -5.85
CA ARG A 377 4.79 -19.78 -5.32
C ARG A 377 4.24 -20.23 -3.96
N LEU A 378 3.89 -19.31 -3.07
CA LEU A 378 3.24 -19.62 -1.79
C LEU A 378 1.92 -20.38 -1.99
N HIS A 379 1.05 -19.92 -2.89
CA HIS A 379 -0.19 -20.65 -3.19
C HIS A 379 0.08 -22.01 -3.84
N SER A 380 1.04 -22.10 -4.76
CA SER A 380 1.43 -23.39 -5.35
C SER A 380 1.88 -24.38 -4.27
N LEU A 381 2.61 -23.89 -3.27
CA LEU A 381 3.07 -24.63 -2.10
C LEU A 381 1.93 -25.15 -1.21
N LEU A 382 0.89 -24.34 -1.07
CA LEU A 382 -0.27 -24.59 -0.23
C LEU A 382 -1.42 -25.27 -0.97
N THR A 383 -1.31 -25.44 -2.28
CA THR A 383 -2.35 -26.06 -3.11
C THR A 383 -2.63 -27.48 -2.64
N GLY A 384 -3.91 -27.79 -2.41
CA GLY A 384 -4.37 -29.10 -1.93
C GLY A 384 -4.16 -29.34 -0.43
N LEU A 385 -3.54 -28.41 0.31
CA LEU A 385 -3.45 -28.50 1.77
C LEU A 385 -4.76 -28.05 2.43
N LYS A 386 -5.11 -28.74 3.52
CA LYS A 386 -6.24 -28.36 4.38
C LYS A 386 -5.73 -27.55 5.57
N ARG A 387 -6.62 -26.80 6.20
CA ARG A 387 -6.39 -26.25 7.55
C ARG A 387 -6.35 -27.43 8.52
N GLY A 388 -5.22 -27.62 9.20
CA GLY A 388 -5.00 -28.76 10.09
C GLY A 388 -3.98 -29.79 9.56
N PRO A 389 -3.65 -30.78 10.40
CA PRO A 389 -2.67 -31.81 10.05
C PRO A 389 -3.16 -32.69 8.90
N SER A 390 -2.23 -33.14 8.05
CA SER A 390 -2.50 -34.19 7.07
C SER A 390 -2.84 -35.50 7.79
N ARG A 391 -3.54 -36.44 7.13
CA ARG A 391 -3.83 -37.77 7.74
C ARG A 391 -2.56 -38.44 8.26
N ARG A 392 -1.49 -38.37 7.46
CA ARG A 392 -0.18 -38.90 7.78
C ARG A 392 0.43 -38.20 9.00
N LEU A 393 0.38 -36.86 9.06
CA LEU A 393 0.84 -36.12 10.23
C LEU A 393 0.01 -36.51 11.47
N THR A 394 -1.30 -36.65 11.35
CA THR A 394 -2.16 -37.09 12.47
C THR A 394 -1.75 -38.49 12.98
N ASP A 395 -1.39 -39.41 12.09
CA ASP A 395 -0.89 -40.74 12.49
C ASP A 395 0.49 -40.66 13.15
N LEU A 396 1.38 -39.79 12.64
CA LEU A 396 2.70 -39.53 13.23
C LEU A 396 2.59 -38.95 14.64
N LEU A 397 1.68 -37.99 14.86
CA LEU A 397 1.46 -37.39 16.17
C LEU A 397 0.90 -38.42 17.17
N ARG A 398 -0.11 -39.20 16.76
CA ARG A 398 -0.67 -40.30 17.58
C ARG A 398 0.32 -41.41 17.90
N SER A 399 1.37 -41.57 17.10
CA SER A 399 2.44 -42.56 17.37
C SER A 399 3.41 -42.15 18.48
N CYS A 400 3.34 -40.91 18.96
CA CYS A 400 4.20 -40.43 20.05
C CYS A 400 3.73 -41.02 21.40
N ALA A 401 4.66 -41.17 22.34
CA ALA A 401 4.36 -41.66 23.69
C ALA A 401 3.33 -40.78 24.42
N ARG A 402 3.33 -39.47 24.11
CA ARG A 402 2.25 -38.53 24.42
C ARG A 402 1.83 -37.85 23.13
N ASP A 403 0.53 -37.89 22.83
CA ASP A 403 -0.04 -37.28 21.62
C ASP A 403 -0.08 -35.74 21.78
N PRO A 404 0.72 -34.97 21.03
CA PRO A 404 0.79 -33.51 21.18
C PRO A 404 -0.32 -32.78 20.39
N SER A 405 -1.24 -33.48 19.72
CA SER A 405 -2.21 -32.89 18.77
C SER A 405 -3.06 -31.78 19.40
N GLU A 406 -3.66 -32.02 20.56
CA GLU A 406 -4.49 -31.04 21.27
C GLU A 406 -3.68 -29.84 21.78
N VAL A 407 -2.47 -30.09 22.28
CA VAL A 407 -1.56 -29.05 22.78
C VAL A 407 -1.12 -28.13 21.66
N ILE A 408 -0.80 -28.68 20.49
CA ILE A 408 -0.46 -27.91 19.29
C ILE A 408 -1.67 -27.09 18.82
N SER A 409 -2.84 -27.72 18.66
CA SER A 409 -4.06 -27.07 18.19
C SER A 409 -4.48 -25.89 19.08
N THR A 410 -4.50 -26.12 20.41
CA THR A 410 -4.84 -25.08 21.39
C THR A 410 -3.87 -23.90 21.30
N ARG A 411 -2.56 -24.18 21.22
CA ARG A 411 -1.53 -23.14 21.13
C ARG A 411 -1.66 -22.31 19.84
N LEU A 412 -1.90 -22.93 18.69
CA LEU A 412 -2.10 -22.19 17.44
C LEU A 412 -3.34 -21.30 17.50
N LYS A 413 -4.41 -21.76 18.16
CA LYS A 413 -5.62 -20.97 18.38
C LYS A 413 -5.36 -19.74 19.25
N ASP A 414 -4.62 -19.90 20.35
CA ASP A 414 -4.23 -18.80 21.23
C ASP A 414 -3.34 -17.78 20.51
N MET A 415 -2.38 -18.27 19.71
CA MET A 415 -1.54 -17.42 18.87
C MET A 415 -2.35 -16.65 17.82
N CYS A 416 -3.36 -17.27 17.21
CA CYS A 416 -4.26 -16.62 16.26
C CYS A 416 -5.01 -15.46 16.92
N GLN A 417 -5.57 -15.69 18.11
CA GLN A 417 -6.28 -14.66 18.87
C GLN A 417 -5.37 -13.49 19.23
N LEU A 418 -4.17 -13.77 19.74
CA LEU A 418 -3.19 -12.75 20.08
C LEU A 418 -2.77 -11.94 18.84
N PHE A 419 -2.54 -12.62 17.72
CA PHE A 419 -2.20 -11.98 16.46
C PHE A 419 -3.33 -11.07 15.97
N CYS A 420 -4.58 -11.54 15.97
CA CYS A 420 -5.72 -10.73 15.58
C CYS A 420 -5.89 -9.49 16.47
N GLN A 421 -5.80 -9.63 17.79
CA GLN A 421 -5.89 -8.50 18.74
C GLN A 421 -4.88 -7.39 18.46
N HIS A 422 -3.66 -7.76 18.06
CA HIS A 422 -2.62 -6.79 17.73
C HIS A 422 -2.84 -6.04 16.40
N TYR A 423 -3.76 -6.49 15.57
CA TYR A 423 -4.10 -5.86 14.29
C TYR A 423 -5.56 -5.39 14.19
N GLU A 424 -6.43 -5.71 15.15
CA GLU A 424 -7.75 -5.13 15.33
C GLU A 424 -7.61 -3.71 15.91
N GLY A 425 -7.67 -2.69 15.04
CA GLY A 425 -7.76 -1.29 15.45
C GLY A 425 -9.18 -0.92 15.88
N ASN A 426 -9.31 0.02 16.82
CA ASN A 426 -10.54 0.53 17.48
C ASN A 426 -11.57 1.26 16.57
N TRP A 427 -11.70 0.91 15.29
CA TRP A 427 -12.56 1.61 14.33
C TRP A 427 -13.80 0.78 13.98
N GLU A 428 -15.00 1.25 14.33
CA GLU A 428 -16.29 0.54 14.13
C GLU A 428 -16.61 0.23 12.66
N GLU A 429 -15.96 0.88 11.68
CA GLU A 429 -16.11 0.57 10.24
C GLU A 429 -15.24 -0.63 9.77
N ASN A 430 -14.39 -1.20 10.63
CA ASN A 430 -13.40 -2.23 10.31
C ASN A 430 -13.82 -3.68 10.64
N ALA A 431 -15.11 -4.01 10.72
CA ALA A 431 -15.56 -5.40 10.94
C ALA A 431 -15.03 -6.43 9.91
N GLY A 432 -14.50 -5.98 8.76
CA GLY A 432 -13.79 -6.83 7.78
C GLY A 432 -12.33 -7.13 8.13
N LEU A 433 -11.67 -6.29 8.93
CA LEU A 433 -10.24 -6.34 9.24
C LEU A 433 -9.81 -7.66 9.89
N GLY A 434 -10.57 -8.10 10.91
CA GLY A 434 -10.30 -9.36 11.63
C GLY A 434 -10.43 -10.61 10.77
N LYS A 435 -11.16 -10.55 9.65
CA LYS A 435 -11.35 -11.72 8.76
C LYS A 435 -10.14 -12.00 7.86
N ASP A 436 -9.36 -10.99 7.49
CA ASP A 436 -8.27 -11.13 6.51
C ASP A 436 -6.87 -11.28 7.15
N ILE A 437 -6.65 -10.69 8.33
CA ILE A 437 -5.51 -11.06 9.19
C ILE A 437 -5.60 -12.54 9.57
N ALA A 438 -6.83 -13.02 9.79
CA ALA A 438 -7.08 -14.44 9.93
C ALA A 438 -6.74 -15.21 8.65
N VAL A 439 -6.88 -14.66 7.43
CA VAL A 439 -6.44 -15.33 6.19
C VAL A 439 -4.92 -15.54 6.18
N TYR A 440 -4.12 -14.53 6.53
CA TYR A 440 -2.67 -14.71 6.63
C TYR A 440 -2.30 -15.78 7.67
N PHE A 441 -2.97 -15.75 8.83
CA PHE A 441 -2.75 -16.78 9.85
C PHE A 441 -3.15 -18.17 9.34
N CYS A 442 -4.23 -18.28 8.58
CA CYS A 442 -4.68 -19.56 8.01
C CYS A 442 -3.72 -20.10 6.94
N LEU A 443 -3.14 -19.23 6.10
CA LEU A 443 -2.09 -19.62 5.15
C LEU A 443 -0.84 -20.09 5.92
N ALA A 444 -0.48 -19.37 6.99
CA ALA A 444 0.64 -19.71 7.84
C ALA A 444 0.41 -21.02 8.63
N GLU A 445 -0.82 -21.30 9.06
CA GLU A 445 -1.20 -22.56 9.72
C GLU A 445 -1.07 -23.75 8.77
N ALA A 446 -1.54 -23.61 7.53
CA ALA A 446 -1.35 -24.64 6.51
C ALA A 446 0.14 -24.88 6.22
N LEU A 447 0.94 -23.80 6.14
CA LEU A 447 2.39 -23.89 5.98
C LEU A 447 3.07 -24.53 7.21
N TYR A 448 2.59 -24.22 8.41
CA TYR A 448 3.08 -24.75 9.67
C TYR A 448 2.94 -26.27 9.71
N TYR A 449 1.74 -26.82 9.44
CA TYR A 449 1.55 -28.27 9.48
C TYR A 449 2.37 -29.00 8.42
N LYS A 450 2.48 -28.42 7.21
CA LYS A 450 3.35 -28.95 6.15
C LYS A 450 4.82 -28.99 6.59
N THR A 451 5.29 -27.91 7.21
CA THR A 451 6.68 -27.79 7.65
C THR A 451 6.96 -28.70 8.85
N LEU A 452 6.02 -28.79 9.79
CA LEU A 452 6.11 -29.68 10.94
C LEU A 452 6.22 -31.15 10.50
N GLU A 453 5.41 -31.58 9.54
CA GLU A 453 5.50 -32.93 8.97
C GLU A 453 6.88 -33.20 8.36
N ALA A 454 7.42 -32.25 7.60
CA ALA A 454 8.76 -32.35 7.01
C ALA A 454 9.89 -32.41 8.08
N VAL A 455 9.78 -31.61 9.15
CA VAL A 455 10.71 -31.63 10.28
C VAL A 455 10.68 -32.99 10.98
N ILE A 456 9.48 -33.53 11.28
CA ILE A 456 9.33 -34.85 11.89
C ILE A 456 9.95 -35.94 11.02
N ASP A 457 9.74 -35.89 9.71
CA ASP A 457 10.31 -36.86 8.78
C ASP A 457 11.83 -36.84 8.75
N GLN A 458 12.42 -35.64 8.73
CA GLN A 458 13.86 -35.46 8.75
C GLN A 458 14.46 -35.94 10.08
N GLU A 459 13.80 -35.64 11.19
CA GLU A 459 14.24 -36.08 12.51
C GLU A 459 14.11 -37.60 12.70
N LYS A 460 13.03 -38.23 12.22
CA LYS A 460 12.92 -39.71 12.23
C LYS A 460 13.98 -40.37 11.37
N LYS A 461 14.36 -39.79 10.23
CA LYS A 461 15.48 -40.28 9.41
C LYS A 461 16.82 -40.18 10.14
N ARG A 462 17.02 -39.14 10.94
CA ARG A 462 18.28 -38.86 11.67
C ARG A 462 18.40 -39.68 12.95
N LEU A 463 17.31 -39.80 13.70
CA LEU A 463 17.25 -40.35 15.05
C LEU A 463 16.64 -41.77 15.11
N GLY A 464 16.08 -42.27 14.01
CA GLY A 464 15.37 -43.54 13.97
C GLY A 464 14.01 -43.48 14.67
N ASN A 465 13.65 -44.56 15.38
CA ASN A 465 12.36 -44.69 16.07
C ASN A 465 12.32 -44.01 17.46
N LEU A 466 13.18 -43.02 17.70
CA LEU A 466 13.15 -42.26 18.95
C LEU A 466 11.83 -41.48 19.05
N ASP A 467 11.27 -41.46 20.26
CA ASP A 467 10.04 -40.72 20.55
C ASP A 467 10.29 -39.21 20.52
N LEU A 468 9.45 -38.48 19.78
CA LEU A 468 9.59 -37.03 19.58
C LEU A 468 8.66 -36.22 20.48
N SER A 469 7.88 -36.85 21.37
CA SER A 469 6.88 -36.16 22.21
C SER A 469 7.47 -34.96 22.97
N GLY A 470 8.64 -35.14 23.58
CA GLY A 470 9.31 -34.11 24.36
C GLY A 470 9.77 -32.89 23.56
N ILE A 471 9.96 -33.01 22.23
CA ILE A 471 10.29 -31.89 21.34
C ILE A 471 9.00 -31.25 20.82
N LEU A 472 8.03 -32.06 20.41
CA LEU A 472 6.75 -31.60 19.85
C LEU A 472 5.86 -30.88 20.87
N GLU A 473 6.01 -31.17 22.16
CA GLU A 473 5.29 -30.45 23.22
C GLU A 473 5.91 -29.08 23.55
N GLN A 474 7.17 -28.82 23.15
CA GLN A 474 7.89 -27.60 23.55
C GLN A 474 7.23 -26.33 23.00
N ASP A 475 6.83 -25.46 23.93
CA ASP A 475 6.15 -24.20 23.61
C ASP A 475 6.95 -23.31 22.66
N VAL A 476 8.22 -23.09 23.00
CA VAL A 476 9.13 -22.23 22.24
C VAL A 476 9.34 -22.74 20.82
N PHE A 477 9.41 -24.07 20.61
CA PHE A 477 9.54 -24.66 19.29
C PHE A 477 8.29 -24.36 18.43
N GLN A 478 7.10 -24.63 18.97
CA GLN A 478 5.86 -24.46 18.22
C GLN A 478 5.56 -23.00 17.89
N ARG A 479 5.75 -22.10 18.86
CA ARG A 479 5.60 -20.66 18.64
C ARG A 479 6.60 -20.14 17.61
N SER A 480 7.86 -20.59 17.68
CA SER A 480 8.90 -20.16 16.73
C SER A 480 8.61 -20.66 15.31
N LEU A 481 8.17 -21.91 15.15
CA LEU A 481 7.84 -22.47 13.84
C LEU A 481 6.64 -21.75 13.22
N MET A 482 5.60 -21.49 14.01
CA MET A 482 4.43 -20.73 13.56
C MET A 482 4.79 -19.28 13.22
N ALA A 483 5.60 -18.61 14.05
CA ALA A 483 6.09 -17.26 13.77
C ALA A 483 6.91 -17.20 12.47
N CYS A 484 7.74 -18.22 12.18
CA CYS A 484 8.47 -18.31 10.92
C CYS A 484 7.53 -18.46 9.72
N CYS A 485 6.53 -19.34 9.82
CA CYS A 485 5.54 -19.53 8.75
C CYS A 485 4.74 -18.26 8.49
N LEU A 486 4.34 -17.55 9.55
CA LEU A 486 3.62 -16.29 9.46
C LEU A 486 4.47 -15.18 8.84
N GLU A 487 5.75 -15.10 9.20
CA GLU A 487 6.69 -14.17 8.58
C GLU A 487 6.85 -14.42 7.07
N ILE A 488 6.93 -15.69 6.64
CA ILE A 488 7.00 -16.04 5.21
C ILE A 488 5.76 -15.55 4.46
N VAL A 489 4.57 -15.75 5.04
CA VAL A 489 3.31 -15.28 4.47
C VAL A 489 3.30 -13.75 4.40
N ILE A 490 3.55 -13.06 5.51
CA ILE A 490 3.53 -11.59 5.56
C ILE A 490 4.55 -10.99 4.61
N PHE A 491 5.77 -11.52 4.55
CA PHE A 491 6.81 -11.05 3.62
C PHE A 491 6.38 -11.20 2.16
N SER A 492 5.66 -12.29 1.82
CA SER A 492 5.20 -12.55 0.45
C SER A 492 4.21 -11.49 -0.03
N TYR A 493 3.30 -11.04 0.84
CA TYR A 493 2.29 -10.03 0.52
C TYR A 493 2.78 -8.58 0.76
N ARG A 494 3.55 -8.35 1.83
CA ARG A 494 3.96 -7.03 2.33
C ARG A 494 5.48 -6.93 2.52
N PRO A 495 6.31 -7.02 1.46
CA PRO A 495 7.76 -6.87 1.60
C PRO A 495 8.12 -5.50 2.21
N PRO A 496 9.11 -5.39 3.13
CA PRO A 496 10.07 -6.42 3.57
C PRO A 496 9.60 -7.29 4.78
N GLY A 497 8.29 -7.40 4.98
CA GLY A 497 7.68 -8.08 6.13
C GLY A 497 7.50 -7.16 7.33
N ASP A 498 7.13 -7.75 8.47
CA ASP A 498 6.84 -7.01 9.72
C ASP A 498 7.87 -7.33 10.83
N PHE A 499 8.95 -8.06 10.57
CA PHE A 499 9.97 -8.39 11.57
C PHE A 499 10.71 -7.14 12.10
N PRO A 500 11.07 -7.09 13.40
CA PRO A 500 10.92 -8.11 14.44
C PRO A 500 9.56 -8.11 15.16
N ARG A 501 8.54 -7.42 14.64
CA ARG A 501 7.24 -7.28 15.33
C ARG A 501 6.58 -8.62 15.65
N ILE A 502 6.66 -9.61 14.75
CA ILE A 502 6.06 -10.94 14.98
C ILE A 502 6.64 -11.62 16.22
N ILE A 503 7.95 -11.53 16.43
CA ILE A 503 8.56 -12.13 17.62
C ILE A 503 8.23 -11.34 18.88
N HIS A 504 7.97 -10.03 18.79
CA HIS A 504 7.48 -9.26 19.93
C HIS A 504 6.02 -9.58 20.28
N ILE A 505 5.14 -9.68 19.28
CA ILE A 505 3.73 -10.08 19.45
C ILE A 505 3.67 -11.42 20.17
N PHE A 506 4.42 -12.41 19.67
CA PHE A 506 4.46 -13.73 20.27
C PHE A 506 5.49 -13.84 21.40
N GLN A 507 6.02 -12.74 21.94
CA GLN A 507 6.96 -12.73 23.09
C GLN A 507 8.08 -13.81 22.97
N LEU A 508 8.63 -13.95 21.78
CA LEU A 508 9.67 -14.93 21.44
C LEU A 508 11.06 -14.31 21.57
N PRO A 509 11.98 -14.94 22.32
CA PRO A 509 13.37 -14.51 22.32
C PRO A 509 14.02 -14.74 20.95
N ALA A 510 14.70 -13.72 20.42
CA ALA A 510 15.29 -13.74 19.08
C ALA A 510 16.22 -14.95 18.83
N TYR A 511 16.97 -15.38 19.85
CA TYR A 511 17.86 -16.55 19.77
C TYR A 511 17.11 -17.86 19.46
N HIS A 512 15.95 -18.07 20.10
CA HIS A 512 15.14 -19.27 19.87
C HIS A 512 14.48 -19.23 18.50
N PHE A 513 13.96 -18.06 18.11
CA PHE A 513 13.43 -17.85 16.77
C PHE A 513 14.49 -18.15 15.70
N TYR A 514 15.72 -17.64 15.85
CA TYR A 514 16.82 -17.86 14.91
C TYR A 514 17.16 -19.35 14.70
N LYS A 515 17.18 -20.16 15.78
CA LYS A 515 17.42 -21.60 15.68
C LYS A 515 16.36 -22.31 14.84
N VAL A 516 15.09 -22.03 15.13
CA VAL A 516 13.96 -22.65 14.42
C VAL A 516 13.83 -22.10 13.01
N HIS A 517 14.14 -20.82 12.80
CA HIS A 517 14.20 -20.19 11.49
C HIS A 517 15.24 -20.89 10.60
N THR A 518 16.41 -21.23 11.14
CA THR A 518 17.44 -21.98 10.38
C THR A 518 16.98 -23.39 10.02
N CYS A 519 16.29 -24.09 10.93
CA CYS A 519 15.71 -25.41 10.65
C CYS A 519 14.59 -25.33 9.59
N THR A 520 13.67 -24.39 9.77
CA THR A 520 12.60 -24.06 8.82
C THR A 520 13.18 -23.70 7.46
N TYR A 521 14.26 -22.91 7.44
CA TYR A 521 14.99 -22.56 6.23
C TYR A 521 15.55 -23.80 5.56
N ILE A 522 16.21 -24.70 6.28
CA ILE A 522 16.73 -25.93 5.68
C ILE A 522 15.58 -26.76 5.08
N CYS A 523 14.51 -27.00 5.83
CA CYS A 523 13.38 -27.80 5.36
C CYS A 523 12.65 -27.15 4.18
N ILE A 524 12.41 -25.84 4.22
CA ILE A 524 11.71 -25.10 3.17
C ILE A 524 12.64 -24.77 1.99
N CYS A 525 13.95 -24.56 2.16
CA CYS A 525 14.89 -24.28 1.06
C CYS A 525 15.29 -25.53 0.27
N THR A 526 15.28 -26.72 0.87
CA THR A 526 15.26 -27.95 0.05
C THR A 526 14.01 -28.06 -0.82
N LEU A 527 12.97 -27.26 -0.55
CA LEU A 527 11.72 -27.27 -1.29
C LEU A 527 11.58 -26.04 -2.23
N TYR A 528 11.86 -24.79 -1.81
CA TYR A 528 11.57 -23.57 -2.60
C TYR A 528 12.45 -22.34 -2.25
N PHE A 529 12.87 -21.63 -3.29
CA PHE A 529 13.70 -20.40 -3.30
C PHE A 529 13.08 -19.14 -2.63
N ILE A 530 11.95 -19.23 -1.93
CA ILE A 530 11.22 -18.08 -1.37
C ILE A 530 12.04 -17.36 -0.27
N LEU A 531 12.87 -18.10 0.47
CA LEU A 531 13.62 -17.59 1.62
C LEU A 531 14.97 -16.93 1.30
N PHE A 532 15.43 -16.99 0.03
CA PHE A 532 16.71 -16.38 -0.34
C PHE A 532 16.72 -14.85 -0.14
N HIS A 533 15.58 -14.18 -0.33
CA HIS A 533 15.43 -12.75 -0.12
C HIS A 533 15.22 -12.34 1.35
N LEU A 534 14.62 -13.21 2.18
CA LEU A 534 14.50 -13.00 3.63
C LEU A 534 15.86 -13.04 4.34
N TYR A 535 16.80 -13.86 3.84
CA TYR A 535 18.15 -14.00 4.39
C TYR A 535 19.14 -12.90 3.94
N LEU A 536 18.91 -12.27 2.79
CA LEU A 536 19.77 -11.20 2.28
C LEU A 536 19.36 -9.79 2.71
N THR A 537 18.12 -9.61 3.17
CA THR A 537 17.58 -8.29 3.57
C THR A 537 17.53 -8.08 5.09
N ARG A 538 17.87 -9.10 5.89
CA ARG A 538 17.95 -9.09 7.35
C ARG A 538 19.30 -9.61 7.79
#